data_AF-A0A0N4U694-F1
#
_entry.id   AF-A0A0N4U694-F1
#
_cell.length_a   1.000
_cell.length_b   1.000
_cell.length_c   1.000
_cell.angle_alpha   90.00
_cell.angle_beta   90.00
_cell.angle_gamma   90.00
#
_symmetry.space_group_name_H-M   'P 1'
#
loop_
_entity.id
_entity.type
_entity.pdbx_description
1 polymer ?
#
loop_
_entity_poly.entity_id
_entity_poly.type
_entity_poly.pdbx_seq_one_letter_code
_entity_poly.pdbx_strand_id
1 'polypeptide(L)'
;MNSSQIYFLLLFFIVFCELSAKSINKEIFSSSEIATPDLIDSFIARTKAAGTNHHHRTHRRHRAMFKRNGSVGIDENGREYINCRKSINKNYAITKRCYRPTNSNDMELGCYAVWDEKNAILQQDCWIQQTISMSNCGVGKCTAKKSSFCCCFGHNCNDRIELSNRSLDNL
;
A
#
# COMPACT_ATOMS: atom_id res chain seq x y z
N MET A 1 51.85 -0.55 -24.00
CA MET A 1 51.19 -1.25 -22.86
C MET A 1 51.27 -2.73 -23.15
N ASN A 2 52.05 -3.49 -22.37
CA ASN A 2 52.40 -4.88 -22.71
C ASN A 2 51.24 -5.83 -22.35
N SER A 3 51.01 -6.89 -23.13
CA SER A 3 49.91 -7.86 -22.89
C SER A 3 49.85 -8.38 -21.45
N SER A 4 50.99 -8.52 -20.78
CA SER A 4 51.07 -8.94 -19.37
C SER A 4 50.37 -7.97 -18.40
N GLN A 5 50.39 -6.66 -18.66
CA GLN A 5 49.73 -5.66 -17.81
C GLN A 5 48.21 -5.67 -17.96
N ILE A 6 47.70 -6.02 -19.14
CA ILE A 6 46.25 -6.14 -19.39
C ILE A 6 45.69 -7.35 -18.64
N TYR A 7 46.41 -8.47 -18.63
CA TYR A 7 46.02 -9.66 -17.86
C TYR A 7 45.98 -9.40 -16.35
N PHE A 8 46.95 -8.65 -15.81
CA PHE A 8 46.96 -8.28 -14.40
C PHE A 8 45.76 -7.39 -14.03
N LEU A 9 45.41 -6.41 -14.88
CA LEU A 9 44.25 -5.55 -14.65
C LEU A 9 42.92 -6.31 -14.72
N LEU A 10 42.78 -7.26 -15.65
CA LEU A 10 41.59 -8.10 -15.76
C LEU A 10 41.43 -9.02 -14.55
N LEU A 11 42.52 -9.65 -14.07
CA LEU A 11 42.49 -10.45 -12.84
C LEU A 11 42.13 -9.60 -11.62
N PHE A 12 42.65 -8.37 -11.53
CA PHE A 12 42.32 -7.46 -10.44
C PHE A 12 40.84 -7.06 -10.45
N PHE A 13 40.27 -6.80 -11.62
CA PHE A 13 38.84 -6.49 -11.77
C PHE A 13 37.93 -7.67 -11.40
N ILE A 14 38.30 -8.91 -11.75
CA ILE A 14 37.52 -10.10 -11.39
C ILE A 14 37.52 -10.30 -9.86
N VAL A 15 38.68 -10.18 -9.22
CA VAL A 15 38.80 -10.31 -7.75
C VAL A 15 38.05 -9.18 -7.03
N PHE A 16 38.11 -7.94 -7.54
CA PHE A 16 37.34 -6.83 -6.96
C PHE A 16 35.82 -7.00 -7.14
N CYS A 17 35.37 -7.56 -8.27
CA CYS A 17 33.96 -7.89 -8.47
C CYS A 17 33.47 -8.96 -7.48
N GLU A 18 34.26 -10.00 -7.22
CA GLU A 18 33.90 -11.03 -6.23
C GLU A 18 33.95 -10.53 -4.77
N LEU A 19 34.87 -9.62 -4.43
CA LEU A 19 34.89 -9.01 -3.10
C LEU A 19 33.77 -7.99 -2.90
N SER A 20 33.38 -7.25 -3.94
CA SER A 20 32.26 -6.30 -3.86
C SER A 20 30.90 -7.01 -3.73
N ALA A 21 30.77 -8.23 -4.27
CA ALA A 21 29.60 -9.08 -4.07
C ALA A 21 29.46 -9.61 -2.62
N LYS A 22 30.50 -9.52 -1.78
CA LYS A 22 30.50 -10.03 -0.40
C LYS A 22 30.34 -8.96 0.69
N SER A 23 30.22 -7.68 0.35
CA SER A 23 30.27 -6.58 1.34
C SER A 23 29.01 -5.72 1.47
N ILE A 24 27.87 -6.13 0.91
CA ILE A 24 26.60 -5.41 1.08
C ILE A 24 25.52 -6.40 1.51
N ASN A 25 25.02 -6.19 2.74
CA ASN A 25 23.74 -6.60 3.35
C ASN A 25 23.98 -7.25 4.72
N LYS A 26 23.88 -6.45 5.78
CA LYS A 26 22.65 -6.27 6.57
C LYS A 26 22.21 -7.59 7.18
N GLU A 27 22.34 -7.61 8.51
CA GLU A 27 21.68 -8.51 9.45
C GLU A 27 20.57 -9.36 8.82
N ILE A 28 20.86 -10.66 8.70
CA ILE A 28 20.05 -11.71 9.31
C ILE A 28 18.53 -11.42 9.21
N PHE A 29 17.99 -11.60 8.01
CA PHE A 29 16.71 -12.27 7.88
C PHE A 29 16.94 -13.53 7.05
N SER A 30 17.71 -14.45 7.63
CA SER A 30 17.77 -15.82 7.12
C SER A 30 16.49 -16.55 7.51
N SER A 31 16.01 -17.34 6.56
CA SER A 31 15.13 -18.50 6.72
C SER A 31 13.62 -18.25 6.68
N SER A 32 13.00 -19.07 5.83
CA SER A 32 11.60 -19.24 5.52
C SER A 32 10.97 -18.18 4.62
N GLU A 33 10.76 -18.63 3.39
CA GLU A 33 9.69 -18.28 2.46
C GLU A 33 8.34 -18.29 3.19
N ILE A 34 8.11 -17.30 4.05
CA ILE A 34 6.76 -16.92 4.45
C ILE A 34 6.17 -16.35 3.17
N ALA A 35 5.27 -17.12 2.54
CA ALA A 35 4.67 -16.78 1.27
C ALA A 35 4.20 -15.32 1.35
N THR A 36 4.71 -14.48 0.44
CA THR A 36 4.42 -13.04 0.38
C THR A 36 2.97 -12.63 0.68
N PRO A 37 1.91 -13.39 0.30
CA PRO A 37 0.54 -13.14 0.77
C PRO A 37 0.37 -13.08 2.29
N ASP A 38 0.95 -14.01 3.07
CA ASP A 38 0.79 -14.05 4.53
C ASP A 38 1.38 -12.82 5.21
N LEU A 39 2.48 -12.32 4.66
CA LEU A 39 3.14 -11.11 5.16
C LEU A 39 2.30 -9.87 4.90
N ILE A 40 1.64 -9.79 3.74
CA ILE A 40 0.73 -8.70 3.40
C ILE A 40 -0.52 -8.78 4.26
N ASP A 41 -1.10 -9.97 4.44
CA ASP A 41 -2.28 -10.14 5.29
C ASP A 41 -1.98 -9.77 6.75
N SER A 42 -0.81 -10.13 7.28
CA SER A 42 -0.33 -9.68 8.60
C SER A 42 -0.17 -8.16 8.68
N PHE A 43 0.40 -7.54 7.65
CA PHE A 43 0.55 -6.09 7.57
C PHE A 43 -0.81 -5.39 7.54
N ILE A 44 -1.74 -5.91 6.75
CA ILE A 44 -3.11 -5.42 6.64
C ILE A 44 -3.84 -5.56 7.98
N ALA A 45 -3.74 -6.72 8.63
CA ALA A 45 -4.33 -6.95 9.95
C ALA A 45 -3.77 -5.98 11.00
N ARG A 46 -2.45 -5.75 11.02
CA ARG A 46 -1.82 -4.76 11.91
C ARG A 46 -2.28 -3.34 11.63
N THR A 47 -2.38 -2.96 10.36
CA THR A 47 -2.86 -1.64 9.95
C THR A 47 -4.31 -1.42 10.41
N LYS A 48 -5.14 -2.45 10.31
CA LYS A 48 -6.52 -2.45 10.81
C LYS A 48 -6.56 -2.27 12.34
N ALA A 49 -5.77 -3.04 13.08
CA ALA A 49 -5.74 -2.99 14.55
C ALA A 49 -5.20 -1.67 15.12
N ALA A 50 -4.20 -1.06 14.46
CA ALA A 50 -3.68 0.25 14.88
C ALA A 50 -4.76 1.35 14.81
N GLY A 51 -5.69 1.25 13.85
CA GLY A 51 -6.78 2.20 13.68
C GLY A 51 -7.91 2.07 14.70
N THR A 52 -8.04 0.93 15.40
CA THR A 52 -9.11 0.70 16.39
C THR A 52 -8.69 1.15 17.79
N ASN A 53 -7.42 1.01 18.18
CA ASN A 53 -6.96 1.28 19.56
C ASN A 53 -7.03 2.77 20.01
N HIS A 54 -7.42 3.70 19.16
CA HIS A 54 -7.57 5.13 19.51
C HIS A 54 -8.98 5.50 20.04
N HIS A 55 -9.63 4.61 20.77
CA HIS A 55 -11.01 4.75 21.25
C HIS A 55 -11.31 5.90 22.25
N HIS A 56 -10.38 6.82 22.56
CA HIS A 56 -10.59 7.84 23.61
C HIS A 56 -10.54 9.31 23.22
N ARG A 57 -10.39 9.67 21.94
CA ARG A 57 -10.44 11.09 21.55
C ARG A 57 -11.16 11.26 20.22
N THR A 58 -12.45 11.63 20.25
CA THR A 58 -13.04 12.75 19.45
C THR A 58 -14.54 12.59 19.19
N HIS A 59 -15.39 13.11 20.09
CA HIS A 59 -16.77 13.50 19.76
C HIS A 59 -16.85 14.67 18.75
N ARG A 60 -15.73 15.27 18.36
CA ARG A 60 -15.69 16.52 17.57
C ARG A 60 -15.57 16.33 16.05
N ARG A 61 -15.44 15.11 15.53
CA ARG A 61 -15.15 14.83 14.09
C ARG A 61 -16.35 14.46 13.22
N HIS A 62 -17.57 14.39 13.76
CA HIS A 62 -18.77 14.03 12.98
C HIS A 62 -19.06 14.94 11.77
N ARG A 63 -18.43 16.12 11.67
CA ARG A 63 -18.69 17.08 10.57
C ARG A 63 -18.02 16.74 9.24
N ALA A 64 -17.01 15.86 9.20
CA ALA A 64 -16.34 15.49 7.94
C ALA A 64 -17.06 14.36 7.16
N MET A 65 -18.05 13.72 7.78
CA MET A 65 -18.71 12.51 7.25
C MET A 65 -19.59 12.79 6.01
N PHE A 66 -20.14 14.00 5.90
CA PHE A 66 -21.13 14.36 4.87
C PHE A 66 -20.55 14.63 3.46
N LYS A 67 -19.23 14.78 3.29
CA LYS A 67 -18.65 15.11 1.98
C LYS A 67 -18.28 13.90 1.12
N ARG A 68 -18.52 12.67 1.60
CA ARG A 68 -18.17 11.42 0.90
C ARG A 68 -19.29 10.84 0.03
N ASN A 69 -20.48 11.43 0.06
CA ASN A 69 -21.67 10.89 -0.62
C ASN A 69 -21.51 10.77 -2.15
N GLY A 70 -20.57 11.49 -2.78
CA GLY A 70 -20.27 11.34 -4.21
C GLY A 70 -19.21 10.28 -4.54
N SER A 71 -18.65 9.60 -3.54
CA SER A 71 -17.54 8.66 -3.72
C SER A 71 -18.00 7.19 -3.77
N VAL A 72 -19.25 6.91 -3.39
CA VAL A 72 -19.85 5.57 -3.36
C VAL A 72 -21.02 5.51 -4.34
N GLY A 73 -21.15 4.39 -5.04
CA GLY A 73 -22.31 4.06 -5.85
C GLY A 73 -23.38 3.39 -5.01
N ILE A 74 -24.62 3.43 -5.49
CA ILE A 74 -25.75 2.67 -4.97
C ILE A 74 -26.19 1.71 -6.07
N ASP A 75 -26.32 0.42 -5.78
CA ASP A 75 -26.84 -0.55 -6.74
C ASP A 75 -28.38 -0.57 -6.79
N GLU A 76 -28.93 -1.38 -7.69
CA GLU A 76 -30.39 -1.54 -7.86
C GLU A 76 -31.13 -2.01 -6.60
N ASN A 77 -30.42 -2.61 -5.64
CA ASN A 77 -30.96 -3.08 -4.36
C ASN A 77 -30.76 -2.05 -3.24
N GLY A 78 -30.31 -0.84 -3.56
CA GLY A 78 -30.03 0.20 -2.56
C GLY A 78 -28.75 -0.01 -1.77
N ARG A 79 -27.85 -0.92 -2.19
CA ARG A 79 -26.61 -1.22 -1.47
C ARG A 79 -25.48 -0.30 -1.91
N GLU A 80 -24.83 0.31 -0.93
CA GLU A 80 -23.62 1.09 -1.15
C GLU A 80 -22.47 0.20 -1.63
N TYR A 81 -21.83 0.62 -2.71
CA TYR A 81 -20.67 -0.05 -3.28
C TYR A 81 -19.60 0.92 -3.77
N ILE A 82 -18.39 0.40 -3.88
CA ILE A 82 -17.27 1.07 -4.54
C ILE A 82 -16.62 0.06 -5.48
N ASN A 83 -16.04 0.54 -6.57
CA ASN A 83 -15.25 -0.29 -7.45
C ASN A 83 -13.79 -0.07 -7.08
N CYS A 84 -13.03 -1.13 -6.81
CA CYS A 84 -11.61 -1.04 -6.52
C CYS A 84 -10.84 -1.84 -7.56
N ARG A 85 -9.61 -1.40 -7.85
CA ARG A 85 -8.66 -2.29 -8.51
C ARG A 85 -8.29 -3.42 -7.55
N LYS A 86 -8.32 -4.66 -8.03
CA LYS A 86 -7.94 -5.85 -7.30
C LYS A 86 -6.80 -6.56 -8.01
N SER A 87 -5.69 -6.77 -7.31
CA SER A 87 -4.60 -7.60 -7.80
C SER A 87 -5.03 -9.08 -7.80
N ILE A 88 -4.83 -9.76 -8.92
CA ILE A 88 -4.99 -11.22 -9.02
C ILE A 88 -3.63 -11.89 -8.95
N ASN A 89 -2.65 -11.31 -9.64
CA ASN A 89 -1.24 -11.67 -9.57
C ASN A 89 -0.40 -10.41 -9.87
N LYS A 90 0.93 -10.55 -9.94
CA LYS A 90 1.87 -9.42 -10.14
C LYS A 90 1.57 -8.56 -11.38
N ASN A 91 1.00 -9.15 -12.43
CA ASN A 91 0.84 -8.47 -13.73
C ASN A 91 -0.63 -8.25 -14.11
N TYR A 92 -1.57 -8.85 -13.37
CA TYR A 92 -2.98 -8.83 -13.72
C TYR A 92 -3.82 -8.30 -12.57
N ALA A 93 -4.68 -7.34 -12.91
CA ALA A 93 -5.62 -6.75 -11.99
C ALA A 93 -6.98 -6.57 -12.66
N ILE A 94 -8.04 -6.72 -11.88
CA ILE A 94 -9.43 -6.53 -12.32
C ILE A 94 -10.09 -5.42 -11.51
N THR A 95 -11.24 -4.95 -11.99
CA THR A 95 -12.13 -4.12 -11.17
C THR A 95 -13.03 -5.04 -10.34
N LYS A 96 -12.97 -4.92 -9.01
CA LYS A 96 -13.86 -5.62 -8.08
C LYS A 96 -14.85 -4.63 -7.48
N ARG A 97 -16.12 -5.01 -7.48
CA ARG A 97 -17.16 -4.30 -6.71
C ARG A 97 -17.12 -4.75 -5.27
N CYS A 98 -16.94 -3.80 -4.37
CA CYS A 98 -16.90 -3.97 -2.93
C CYS A 98 -18.20 -3.42 -2.35
N TYR A 99 -18.76 -4.06 -1.33
CA TYR A 99 -20.01 -3.63 -0.71
C TYR A 99 -19.79 -3.29 0.75
N ARG A 100 -20.53 -2.29 1.24
CA ARG A 100 -20.64 -2.07 2.69
C ARG A 100 -21.34 -3.28 3.34
N PRO A 101 -20.85 -3.80 4.47
CA PRO A 101 -21.59 -4.81 5.22
C PRO A 101 -22.98 -4.30 5.60
N THR A 102 -24.02 -5.11 5.37
CA THR A 102 -25.43 -4.70 5.57
C THR A 102 -25.78 -4.48 7.04
N ASN A 103 -25.00 -5.05 7.97
CA ASN A 103 -25.33 -5.11 9.39
C ASN A 103 -24.50 -4.11 10.23
N SER A 104 -23.80 -3.17 9.60
CA SER A 104 -22.88 -2.25 10.27
C SER A 104 -23.05 -0.82 9.79
N ASN A 105 -23.45 0.07 10.70
CA ASN A 105 -23.61 1.51 10.42
C ASN A 105 -22.31 2.30 10.65
N ASP A 106 -21.34 1.68 11.32
CA ASP A 106 -20.04 2.26 11.70
C ASP A 106 -18.90 1.83 10.78
N MET A 107 -19.18 0.98 9.80
CA MET A 107 -18.20 0.50 8.83
C MET A 107 -18.28 1.30 7.55
N GLU A 108 -17.13 1.68 7.04
CA GLU A 108 -16.97 2.41 5.80
C GLU A 108 -16.22 1.58 4.77
N LEU A 109 -16.45 1.93 3.51
CA LEU A 109 -15.90 1.25 2.35
C LEU A 109 -14.96 2.18 1.58
N GLY A 110 -13.81 1.64 1.19
CA GLY A 110 -12.85 2.26 0.29
C GLY A 110 -12.01 1.21 -0.43
N CYS A 111 -10.90 1.66 -0.98
CA CYS A 111 -9.90 0.82 -1.62
C CYS A 111 -8.55 0.98 -0.93
N TYR A 112 -7.65 0.00 -1.08
CA TYR A 112 -6.26 0.13 -0.65
C TYR A 112 -5.28 -0.34 -1.71
N ALA A 113 -4.02 0.05 -1.54
CA ALA A 113 -2.88 -0.48 -2.27
C ALA A 113 -1.69 -0.69 -1.32
N VAL A 114 -0.93 -1.75 -1.60
CA VAL A 114 0.35 -2.10 -0.98
C VAL A 114 1.37 -2.29 -2.09
N TRP A 115 2.59 -1.76 -1.90
CA TRP A 115 3.68 -1.87 -2.86
C TRP A 115 5.01 -2.16 -2.15
N ASP A 116 6.01 -2.61 -2.91
CA ASP A 116 7.35 -2.81 -2.40
C ASP A 116 8.20 -1.53 -2.45
N GLU A 117 9.44 -1.61 -1.97
CA GLU A 117 10.39 -0.49 -1.99
C GLU A 117 10.77 -0.02 -3.42
N LYS A 118 10.51 -0.86 -4.44
CA LYS A 118 10.72 -0.55 -5.85
C LYS A 118 9.46 0.04 -6.51
N ASN A 119 8.44 0.37 -5.72
CA ASN A 119 7.12 0.84 -6.15
C ASN A 119 6.35 -0.15 -7.03
N ALA A 120 6.71 -1.44 -7.00
CA ALA A 120 5.92 -2.48 -7.64
C ALA A 120 4.70 -2.81 -6.77
N ILE A 121 3.51 -2.80 -7.38
CA ILE A 121 2.27 -3.16 -6.69
C ILE A 121 2.36 -4.61 -6.21
N LEU A 122 2.20 -4.80 -4.90
CA LEU A 122 2.09 -6.12 -4.28
C LEU A 122 0.64 -6.56 -4.18
N GLN A 123 -0.24 -5.64 -3.75
CA GLN A 123 -1.66 -5.94 -3.60
C GLN A 123 -2.52 -4.69 -3.67
N GLN A 124 -3.69 -4.85 -4.27
CA GLN A 124 -4.78 -3.89 -4.28
C GLN A 124 -6.07 -4.66 -4.00
N ASP A 125 -6.97 -4.14 -3.17
CA ASP A 125 -8.32 -4.70 -2.98
C ASP A 125 -9.24 -3.67 -2.26
N CYS A 126 -10.42 -4.13 -1.88
CA CYS A 126 -11.38 -3.45 -1.02
C CYS A 126 -10.81 -3.22 0.37
N TRP A 127 -11.05 -2.02 0.91
CA TRP A 127 -10.77 -1.69 2.30
C TRP A 127 -12.09 -1.46 3.03
N ILE A 128 -12.40 -2.32 4.00
CA ILE A 128 -13.61 -2.23 4.84
C ILE A 128 -13.14 -2.12 6.28
N GLN A 129 -13.46 -1.00 6.93
CA GLN A 129 -13.00 -0.70 8.28
C GLN A 129 -13.94 0.29 8.96
N GLN A 130 -13.88 0.38 10.29
CA GLN A 130 -14.64 1.38 11.04
C GLN A 130 -14.32 2.80 10.56
N THR A 131 -15.34 3.66 10.52
CA THR A 131 -15.26 5.07 10.07
C THR A 131 -14.10 5.84 10.69
N ILE A 132 -13.80 5.59 11.97
CA ILE A 132 -12.73 6.29 12.68
C ILE A 132 -11.34 5.93 12.13
N SER A 133 -11.14 4.67 11.75
CA SER A 133 -9.87 4.20 11.17
C SER A 133 -9.69 4.66 9.72
N MET A 134 -10.79 5.02 9.05
CA MET A 134 -10.77 5.53 7.69
C MET A 134 -10.41 7.02 7.59
N SER A 135 -10.29 7.74 8.71
CA SER A 135 -9.99 9.19 8.67
C SER A 135 -8.66 9.53 8.02
N ASN A 136 -7.75 8.55 7.93
CA ASN A 136 -6.42 8.71 7.34
C ASN A 136 -6.39 8.35 5.85
N CYS A 137 -7.49 7.86 5.28
CA CYS A 137 -7.58 7.52 3.87
C CYS A 137 -7.77 8.78 3.01
N GLY A 138 -7.14 8.79 1.83
CA GLY A 138 -7.32 9.85 0.83
C GLY A 138 -8.72 9.85 0.23
N VAL A 139 -9.08 10.93 -0.46
CA VAL A 139 -10.36 11.02 -1.21
C VAL A 139 -10.04 11.16 -2.68
N GLY A 140 -10.61 10.29 -3.52
CA GLY A 140 -10.40 10.21 -4.96
C GLY A 140 -9.05 9.59 -5.38
N LYS A 141 -8.05 9.56 -4.49
CA LYS A 141 -6.70 9.13 -4.80
C LYS A 141 -6.06 8.38 -3.63
N CYS A 142 -5.24 7.38 -3.94
CA CYS A 142 -4.44 6.63 -2.97
C CYS A 142 -3.08 7.31 -2.79
N THR A 143 -2.92 8.04 -1.69
CA THR A 143 -1.71 8.83 -1.41
C THR A 143 -0.98 8.27 -0.20
N ALA A 144 0.34 8.16 -0.29
CA ALA A 144 1.19 7.81 0.84
C ALA A 144 2.39 8.75 0.96
N LYS A 145 2.81 8.97 2.21
CA LYS A 145 3.96 9.85 2.54
C LYS A 145 5.27 9.08 2.63
N LYS A 146 5.32 8.12 3.54
CA LYS A 146 6.52 7.31 3.87
C LYS A 146 6.12 5.87 4.20
N SER A 147 5.00 5.41 3.65
CA SER A 147 4.44 4.08 3.88
C SER A 147 4.32 3.35 2.55
N SER A 148 4.50 2.04 2.57
CA SER A 148 4.19 1.10 1.48
C SER A 148 2.69 0.76 1.41
N PHE A 149 1.84 1.63 1.95
CA PHE A 149 0.40 1.44 2.06
C PHE A 149 -0.32 2.78 1.93
N CYS A 150 -1.43 2.76 1.19
CA CYS A 150 -2.44 3.80 1.23
C CYS A 150 -3.83 3.18 1.18
N CYS A 151 -4.78 3.91 1.73
CA CYS A 151 -6.21 3.66 1.55
C CYS A 151 -6.88 4.94 1.02
N CYS A 152 -7.99 4.78 0.31
CA CYS A 152 -8.71 5.89 -0.29
C CYS A 152 -10.20 5.61 -0.46
N PHE A 153 -10.98 6.67 -0.58
CA PHE A 153 -12.39 6.65 -0.95
C PHE A 153 -12.57 7.01 -2.42
N GLY A 154 -13.46 6.32 -3.11
CA GLY A 154 -13.82 6.58 -4.50
C GLY A 154 -13.63 5.39 -5.41
N HIS A 155 -14.40 5.33 -6.50
CA HIS A 155 -14.22 4.30 -7.52
C HIS A 155 -12.80 4.37 -8.11
N ASN A 156 -12.12 3.23 -8.11
CA ASN A 156 -10.78 3.01 -8.66
C ASN A 156 -9.72 3.97 -8.12
N CYS A 157 -9.93 4.56 -6.93
CA CYS A 157 -8.98 5.51 -6.36
C CYS A 157 -7.60 4.89 -6.06
N ASN A 158 -7.54 3.56 -5.97
CA ASN A 158 -6.31 2.79 -5.77
C ASN A 158 -5.64 2.35 -7.07
N ASP A 159 -6.15 2.75 -8.25
CA ASP A 159 -5.58 2.38 -9.55
C ASP A 159 -4.15 2.91 -9.74
N ARG A 160 -3.88 4.09 -9.17
CA ARG A 160 -2.57 4.77 -9.16
C ARG A 160 -2.21 5.18 -7.74
N ILE A 161 -0.93 5.09 -7.40
CA ILE A 161 -0.38 5.54 -6.12
C ILE A 161 0.31 6.87 -6.34
N GLU A 162 -0.04 7.86 -5.51
CA GLU A 162 0.68 9.13 -5.46
C GLU A 162 1.58 9.15 -4.21
N LEU A 163 2.89 9.19 -4.43
CA LEU A 163 3.87 9.37 -3.37
C LEU A 163 4.06 10.87 -3.14
N SER A 164 3.58 11.38 -2.01
CA SER A 164 3.78 12.79 -1.69
C SER A 164 5.19 12.98 -1.14
N ASN A 165 6.14 13.40 -1.98
CA ASN A 165 7.45 13.85 -1.53
C ASN A 165 7.29 15.23 -0.85
N ARG A 166 7.07 15.24 0.47
CA ARG A 166 7.30 16.46 1.26
C ARG A 166 8.80 16.67 1.41
N SER A 167 9.41 17.22 0.37
CA SER A 167 10.77 17.76 0.39
C SER A 167 10.87 19.01 -0.49
N LEU A 168 9.82 19.85 -0.52
CA LEU A 168 9.87 21.17 -1.17
C LEU A 168 8.85 22.19 -0.65
N ASP A 169 8.53 22.18 0.66
CA ASP A 169 7.70 23.24 1.30
C ASP A 169 8.44 23.98 2.45
N ASN A 170 9.78 23.93 2.49
CA ASN A 170 10.60 24.70 3.44
C ASN A 170 11.77 25.40 2.71
N LEU A 171 11.48 26.17 1.65
CA LEU A 171 12.41 27.15 1.09
C LEU A 171 11.68 28.47 0.85
#